data_AF-W5SIF5-F1
#
_entry.id   AF-W5SIF5-F1
#
_cell.length_a   1.000
_cell.length_b   1.000
_cell.length_c   1.000
_cell.angle_alpha   90.00
_cell.angle_beta   90.00
_cell.angle_gamma   90.00
#
_symmetry.space_group_name_H-M   'P 1'
#
loop_
_entity.id
_entity.type
_entity.pdbx_description
1 polymer ?
#
loop_
_entity_poly.entity_id
_entity_poly.type
_entity_poly.pdbx_seq_one_letter_code
_entity_poly.pdbx_strand_id
1 'polypeptide(L)'
;MQGMTLNNKNTTNNQKRIDFLKNLKTLRMGLNGVNKNLNGYGYKYQDFNEIVKEVKNVIKGHDLDIDFVQYPTTKSIDGNLVDVVTTTFYSPTSGYEHSFDTSTHIKELKSLGVKIQNTWLQLVGSAVTYFKRYALVAYLSIRK
;
A
#
# COMPACT_ATOMS: atom_id res chain seq x y z
N MET A 1 43.93 -8.55 22.84
CA MET A 1 42.53 -9.03 22.71
C MET A 1 41.78 -8.06 21.82
N GLN A 2 41.54 -8.41 20.54
CA GLN A 2 40.66 -7.64 19.66
C GLN A 2 39.22 -8.12 19.89
N GLY A 3 38.36 -7.22 20.37
CA GLY A 3 36.95 -7.49 20.60
C GLY A 3 36.21 -7.69 19.28
N MET A 4 35.50 -8.81 19.17
CA MET A 4 34.61 -9.13 18.05
C MET A 4 33.36 -8.24 18.10
N THR A 5 33.36 -7.09 17.44
CA THR A 5 32.16 -6.26 17.18
C THR A 5 31.44 -6.68 15.89
N LEU A 6 31.21 -7.98 15.72
CA LEU A 6 30.39 -8.54 14.65
C LEU A 6 29.27 -9.34 15.32
N ASN A 7 28.06 -8.76 15.37
CA ASN A 7 26.76 -9.48 15.32
C ASN A 7 25.56 -8.67 15.85
N ASN A 8 25.74 -7.56 16.58
CA ASN A 8 24.60 -6.92 17.25
C ASN A 8 23.61 -6.26 16.26
N LYS A 9 24.09 -5.56 15.21
CA LYS A 9 23.24 -4.89 14.21
C LYS A 9 22.40 -5.86 13.37
N ASN A 10 22.97 -7.01 12.97
CA ASN A 10 22.26 -8.02 12.18
C ASN A 10 21.17 -8.70 13.00
N THR A 11 21.44 -9.00 14.27
CA THR A 11 20.44 -9.55 15.19
C THR A 11 19.30 -8.57 15.44
N THR A 12 19.59 -7.28 15.64
CA THR A 12 18.55 -6.25 15.82
C THR A 12 17.68 -6.08 14.57
N ASN A 13 18.27 -6.03 13.36
CA ASN A 13 17.48 -5.90 12.12
C ASN A 13 16.58 -7.13 11.87
N ASN A 14 17.07 -8.33 12.17
CA ASN A 14 16.27 -9.55 12.07
C ASN A 14 15.09 -9.53 13.05
N GLN A 15 15.31 -9.08 14.29
CA GLN A 15 14.25 -8.96 15.29
C GLN A 15 13.17 -7.95 14.87
N LYS A 16 13.57 -6.75 14.41
CA LYS A 16 12.64 -5.73 13.89
C LYS A 16 11.77 -6.29 12.75
N ARG A 17 12.36 -7.03 11.82
CA ARG A 17 11.63 -7.68 10.72
C ARG A 17 10.65 -8.73 11.25
N ILE A 18 11.06 -9.56 12.21
CA ILE A 18 10.19 -10.59 12.80
C ILE A 18 8.98 -9.94 13.48
N ASP A 19 9.19 -8.89 14.27
CA ASP A 19 8.10 -8.21 14.98
C ASP A 19 7.18 -7.45 14.04
N PHE A 20 7.73 -6.82 12.99
CA PHE A 20 6.94 -6.26 11.90
C PHE A 20 6.04 -7.32 11.24
N LEU A 21 6.58 -8.51 10.93
CA LEU A 21 5.82 -9.61 10.32
C LEU A 21 4.72 -10.16 11.25
N LYS A 22 4.95 -10.19 12.58
CA LYS A 22 3.92 -10.56 13.57
C LYS A 22 2.77 -9.54 13.60
N ASN A 23 3.09 -8.25 13.59
CA ASN A 23 2.09 -7.18 13.51
C ASN A 23 1.30 -7.29 12.20
N LEU A 24 1.98 -7.46 11.07
CA LEU A 24 1.34 -7.64 9.76
C LEU A 24 0.42 -8.88 9.72
N LYS A 25 0.84 -9.99 10.31
CA LYS A 25 0.01 -11.20 10.42
C LYS A 25 -1.27 -10.92 11.23
N THR A 26 -1.14 -10.27 12.39
CA THR A 26 -2.27 -9.93 13.26
C THR A 26 -3.23 -8.99 12.56
N LEU A 27 -2.72 -7.97 11.88
CA LEU A 27 -3.51 -7.08 11.03
C LEU A 27 -4.32 -7.86 10.00
N ARG A 28 -3.68 -8.73 9.22
CA ARG A 28 -4.38 -9.55 8.20
C ARG A 28 -5.47 -10.44 8.79
N MET A 29 -5.24 -11.01 9.97
CA MET A 29 -6.22 -11.88 10.64
C MET A 29 -7.40 -11.10 11.23
N GLY A 30 -7.20 -9.86 11.65
CA GLY A 30 -8.25 -9.01 12.24
C GLY A 30 -9.18 -8.36 11.21
N LEU A 31 -8.82 -8.36 9.92
CA LEU A 31 -9.62 -7.76 8.86
C LEU A 31 -10.80 -8.66 8.48
N ASN A 32 -12.02 -8.18 8.74
CA ASN A 32 -13.26 -8.95 8.48
C ASN A 32 -13.77 -8.84 7.03
N GLY A 33 -13.01 -8.18 6.14
CA GLY A 33 -13.47 -7.83 4.80
C GLY A 33 -14.26 -6.51 4.80
N VAL A 34 -14.39 -5.90 3.63
CA VAL A 34 -15.15 -4.65 3.44
C VAL A 34 -16.24 -4.90 2.42
N ASN A 35 -17.46 -4.45 2.67
CA ASN A 35 -18.55 -4.66 1.73
C ASN A 35 -18.34 -3.82 0.44
N LYS A 36 -18.70 -4.40 -0.71
CA LYS A 36 -18.69 -3.70 -1.99
C LYS A 36 -19.96 -2.85 -2.13
N ASN A 37 -19.86 -1.59 -1.72
CA ASN A 37 -21.02 -0.69 -1.61
C ASN A 37 -21.11 0.35 -2.74
N LEU A 38 -20.07 0.47 -3.57
CA LEU A 38 -20.03 1.42 -4.69
C LEU A 38 -20.17 0.73 -6.03
N ASN A 39 -20.81 1.40 -7.00
CA ASN A 39 -20.98 0.94 -8.37
C ASN A 39 -20.07 1.75 -9.31
N GLY A 40 -19.44 1.09 -10.29
CA GLY A 40 -18.79 1.78 -11.41
C GLY A 40 -18.34 0.80 -12.48
N TYR A 41 -18.38 1.24 -13.74
CA TYR A 41 -18.02 0.43 -14.92
C TYR A 41 -18.65 -0.98 -14.92
N GLY A 42 -19.91 -1.09 -14.48
CA GLY A 42 -20.66 -2.36 -14.49
C GLY A 42 -20.35 -3.34 -13.35
N TYR A 43 -19.51 -2.98 -12.37
CA TYR A 43 -19.22 -3.84 -11.22
C TYR A 43 -19.27 -3.08 -9.88
N LYS A 44 -19.47 -3.84 -8.79
CA LYS A 44 -19.41 -3.32 -7.42
C LYS A 44 -17.98 -3.37 -6.88
N TYR A 45 -17.57 -2.34 -6.16
CA TYR A 45 -16.25 -2.27 -5.54
C TYR A 45 -16.30 -1.73 -4.10
N GLN A 46 -15.26 -2.05 -3.34
CA GLN A 46 -15.03 -1.52 -2.00
C GLN A 46 -14.60 -0.05 -2.08
N ASP A 47 -15.17 0.80 -1.23
CA ASP A 47 -14.71 2.18 -1.08
C ASP A 47 -13.30 2.20 -0.45
N PHE A 48 -12.40 3.02 -1.01
CA PHE A 48 -11.02 3.07 -0.54
C PHE A 48 -10.92 3.63 0.88
N ASN A 49 -11.71 4.65 1.24
CA ASN A 49 -11.70 5.24 2.57
C ASN A 49 -12.27 4.27 3.60
N GLU A 50 -13.29 3.49 3.26
CA GLU A 50 -13.81 2.44 4.14
C GLU A 50 -12.77 1.32 4.37
N ILE A 51 -11.98 0.96 3.35
CA ILE A 51 -10.85 0.04 3.54
C ILE A 51 -9.80 0.64 4.47
N VAL A 52 -9.39 1.90 4.24
CA VAL A 52 -8.40 2.57 5.11
C VAL A 52 -8.90 2.61 6.55
N LYS A 53 -10.18 2.95 6.76
CA LYS A 53 -10.81 3.01 8.08
C LYS A 53 -10.79 1.64 8.77
N GLU A 54 -11.18 0.58 8.07
CA GLU A 54 -11.15 -0.78 8.62
C GLU A 54 -9.71 -1.19 9.02
N VAL A 55 -8.72 -0.93 8.16
CA VAL A 55 -7.30 -1.21 8.46
C VAL A 55 -6.84 -0.44 9.70
N LYS A 56 -7.15 0.85 9.79
CA LYS A 56 -6.80 1.69 10.95
C LYS A 56 -7.50 1.23 12.24
N ASN A 57 -8.75 0.75 12.14
CA ASN A 57 -9.49 0.21 13.27
C ASN A 57 -8.82 -1.06 13.82
N VAL A 58 -8.40 -1.99 12.96
CA VAL A 58 -7.70 -3.21 13.38
C VAL A 58 -6.35 -2.87 14.01
N ILE A 59 -5.57 -1.96 13.40
CA ILE A 59 -4.29 -1.49 13.97
C ILE A 59 -4.51 -0.95 15.39
N LYS A 60 -5.47 -0.04 15.57
CA LYS A 60 -5.77 0.57 16.86
C LYS A 60 -6.34 -0.44 17.87
N GLY A 61 -7.24 -1.31 17.43
CA GLY A 61 -7.93 -2.28 18.29
C GLY A 61 -7.02 -3.36 18.87
N HIS A 62 -5.90 -3.64 18.18
CA HIS A 62 -4.90 -4.62 18.60
C HIS A 62 -3.56 -3.99 19.07
N ASP A 63 -3.49 -2.66 19.16
CA ASP A 63 -2.27 -1.91 19.53
C ASP A 63 -1.04 -2.33 18.70
N LEU A 64 -1.21 -2.41 17.37
CA LEU A 64 -0.16 -2.89 16.48
C LEU A 64 0.88 -1.81 16.18
N ASP A 65 2.17 -2.15 16.26
CA ASP A 65 3.29 -1.30 15.83
C ASP A 65 3.50 -1.42 14.31
N ILE A 66 2.46 -1.07 13.56
CA ILE A 66 2.48 -1.03 12.09
C ILE A 66 1.53 0.04 11.58
N ASP A 67 1.98 0.78 10.56
CA ASP A 67 1.14 1.69 9.80
C ASP A 67 1.53 1.66 8.32
N PHE A 68 0.81 2.40 7.47
CA PHE A 68 1.06 2.47 6.05
C PHE A 68 0.78 3.84 5.44
N VAL A 69 1.47 4.12 4.34
CA VAL A 69 1.24 5.27 3.46
C VAL A 69 1.19 4.83 2.00
N GLN A 70 0.43 5.57 1.18
CA GLN A 70 0.36 5.36 -0.27
C GLN A 70 0.38 6.68 -1.02
N TYR A 71 1.31 6.81 -1.96
CA TYR A 71 1.42 8.01 -2.79
C TYR A 71 1.72 7.64 -4.26
N PRO A 72 1.12 8.37 -5.23
CA PRO A 72 1.52 8.26 -6.62
C PRO A 72 2.90 8.91 -6.81
N THR A 73 3.74 8.32 -7.65
CA THR A 73 5.05 8.86 -8.03
C THR A 73 5.48 8.30 -9.39
N THR A 74 6.57 8.82 -9.93
CA THR A 74 7.22 8.30 -11.15
C THR A 74 8.60 7.76 -10.77
N LYS A 75 8.92 6.54 -11.21
CA LYS A 75 10.23 5.91 -10.99
C LYS A 75 10.91 5.58 -12.32
N SER A 76 12.24 5.61 -12.33
CA SER A 76 13.04 5.11 -13.44
C SER A 76 13.31 3.62 -13.22
N ILE A 77 12.79 2.77 -14.10
CA ILE A 77 13.00 1.32 -14.11
C ILE A 77 13.60 0.98 -15.47
N ASP A 78 14.83 0.46 -15.47
CA ASP A 78 15.58 0.12 -16.69
C ASP A 78 15.63 1.26 -17.72
N GLY A 79 15.79 2.50 -17.22
CA GLY A 79 15.83 3.72 -18.04
C GLY A 79 14.47 4.25 -18.49
N ASN A 80 13.37 3.55 -18.19
CA ASN A 80 12.01 3.98 -18.52
C ASN A 80 11.31 4.62 -17.32
N LEU A 81 10.64 5.74 -17.55
CA LEU A 81 9.81 6.39 -16.55
C LEU A 81 8.45 5.68 -16.42
N VAL A 82 8.21 5.06 -15.28
CA VAL A 82 6.97 4.33 -14.96
C VAL A 82 6.22 5.07 -13.85
N ASP A 83 4.93 5.32 -14.07
CA ASP A 83 4.05 5.90 -13.06
C ASP A 83 3.53 4.79 -12.14
N VAL A 84 3.78 4.92 -10.85
CA VAL A 84 3.48 3.91 -9.84
C VAL A 84 2.72 4.52 -8.66
N VAL A 85 2.00 3.67 -7.93
CA VAL A 85 1.63 3.94 -6.55
C VAL A 85 2.62 3.19 -5.67
N THR A 86 3.43 3.92 -4.89
CA THR A 86 4.27 3.32 -3.86
C THR A 86 3.43 3.12 -2.60
N THR A 87 3.42 1.89 -2.09
CA THR A 87 2.82 1.54 -0.80
C THR A 87 3.93 1.17 0.15
N THR A 88 4.00 1.86 1.29
CA THR A 88 4.98 1.59 2.33
C THR A 88 4.26 1.22 3.60
N PHE A 89 4.56 0.05 4.15
CA PHE A 89 4.21 -0.32 5.51
C PHE A 89 5.43 -0.11 6.40
N TYR A 90 5.24 0.47 7.58
CA TYR A 90 6.35 0.77 8.49
C TYR A 90 5.95 0.55 9.95
N SER A 91 6.93 0.27 10.79
CA SER A 91 6.81 0.25 12.25
C SER A 91 7.22 1.62 12.79
N PRO A 92 6.31 2.41 13.39
CA PRO A 92 6.63 3.71 13.98
C PRO A 92 7.73 3.65 15.04
N THR A 93 7.77 2.57 15.83
CA THR A 93 8.71 2.43 16.94
C THR A 93 10.11 2.03 16.46
N SER A 94 10.19 1.08 15.53
CA SER A 94 11.48 0.50 15.13
C SER A 94 12.11 1.15 13.90
N GLY A 95 11.30 1.87 13.11
CA GLY A 95 11.68 2.41 11.80
C GLY A 95 11.86 1.35 10.72
N TYR A 96 11.51 0.09 10.96
CA TYR A 96 11.51 -0.93 9.92
C TYR A 96 10.39 -0.64 8.92
N GLU A 97 10.72 -0.66 7.64
CA GLU A 97 9.78 -0.40 6.56
C GLU A 97 9.87 -1.46 5.46
N HIS A 98 8.74 -1.66 4.79
CA HIS A 98 8.62 -2.48 3.60
C HIS A 98 7.80 -1.72 2.56
N SER A 99 8.46 -1.39 1.45
CA SER A 99 7.87 -0.64 0.34
C SER A 99 7.75 -1.51 -0.90
N PHE A 100 6.66 -1.33 -1.64
CA PHE A 100 6.46 -1.94 -2.95
C PHE A 100 5.71 -0.99 -3.89
N ASP A 101 5.93 -1.16 -5.19
CA ASP A 101 5.34 -0.33 -6.22
C ASP A 101 4.26 -1.07 -6.99
N THR A 102 3.16 -0.38 -7.28
CA THR A 102 2.10 -0.86 -8.18
C THR A 102 2.08 0.02 -9.41
N SER A 103 2.40 -0.54 -10.58
CA SER A 103 2.31 0.18 -11.86
C SER A 103 0.88 0.64 -12.12
N THR A 104 0.73 1.89 -12.55
CA THR A 104 -0.59 2.52 -12.78
C THR A 104 -0.96 2.63 -14.25
N HIS A 105 0.00 2.45 -15.16
CA HIS A 105 -0.21 2.57 -16.62
C HIS A 105 -0.92 3.88 -17.04
N ILE A 106 -0.84 4.95 -16.24
CA ILE A 106 -1.61 6.20 -16.45
C ILE A 106 -1.30 6.84 -17.80
N LYS A 107 -0.06 6.70 -18.31
CA LYS A 107 0.32 7.22 -19.64
C LYS A 107 -0.52 6.61 -20.77
N GLU A 108 -0.95 5.36 -20.64
CA GLU A 108 -1.80 4.68 -21.63
C GLU A 108 -3.24 5.21 -21.62
N LEU A 109 -3.67 5.90 -20.55
CA LEU A 109 -4.97 6.58 -20.56
C LEU A 109 -4.97 7.81 -21.48
N LYS A 110 -3.81 8.47 -21.71
CA LYS A 110 -3.72 9.64 -22.60
C LYS A 110 -3.97 9.26 -24.05
N SER A 111 -3.55 8.07 -24.47
CA SER A 111 -3.71 7.60 -25.85
C SER A 111 -5.17 7.30 -26.22
N LEU A 112 -6.08 7.23 -25.23
CA LEU A 112 -7.52 7.07 -25.45
C LEU A 112 -8.23 8.37 -25.88
N GLY A 113 -7.50 9.47 -26.13
CA GLY A 113 -8.04 10.64 -26.81
C GLY A 113 -8.95 11.53 -25.97
N VAL A 114 -8.74 11.60 -24.65
CA VAL A 114 -9.51 12.49 -23.75
C VAL A 114 -9.21 13.95 -24.08
N LYS A 115 -10.13 14.61 -24.81
CA LYS A 115 -9.96 15.97 -25.34
C LYS A 115 -10.11 17.10 -24.30
N ILE A 116 -10.58 16.80 -23.08
CA ILE A 116 -10.91 17.81 -22.06
C ILE A 116 -10.02 17.61 -20.82
N GLN A 117 -9.25 18.65 -20.47
CA GLN A 117 -8.29 18.64 -19.36
C GLN A 117 -8.93 18.30 -17.99
N ASN A 118 -10.14 18.79 -17.73
CA ASN A 118 -10.88 18.49 -16.49
C ASN A 118 -11.29 17.01 -16.40
N THR A 119 -11.73 16.42 -17.52
CA THR A 119 -12.06 14.99 -17.59
C THR A 119 -10.80 14.14 -17.45
N TRP A 120 -9.68 14.58 -18.03
CA TRP A 120 -8.39 13.91 -17.89
C TRP A 120 -7.93 13.84 -16.43
N LEU A 121 -7.94 14.96 -15.70
CA LEU A 121 -7.53 14.99 -14.29
C LEU A 121 -8.42 14.11 -13.41
N GLN A 122 -9.73 14.10 -13.67
CA GLN A 122 -10.67 13.22 -12.97
C GLN A 122 -10.39 11.73 -13.26
N LEU A 123 -10.06 11.37 -14.50
CA LEU A 123 -9.67 10.02 -14.87
C LEU A 123 -8.36 9.60 -14.20
N VAL A 124 -7.35 10.47 -14.18
CA VAL A 124 -6.08 10.22 -13.47
C VAL A 124 -6.34 10.02 -11.97
N GLY A 125 -7.14 10.89 -11.33
CA GLY A 125 -7.48 10.75 -9.92
C GLY A 125 -8.25 9.45 -9.61
N SER A 126 -9.15 9.05 -10.49
CA SER A 126 -9.89 7.79 -10.39
C SER A 126 -8.97 6.58 -10.55
N ALA A 127 -8.05 6.63 -11.51
CA ALA A 127 -7.05 5.58 -11.73
C ALA A 127 -6.11 5.43 -10.53
N VAL A 128 -5.58 6.54 -9.98
CA VAL A 128 -4.73 6.51 -8.78
C VAL A 128 -5.48 5.89 -7.60
N THR A 129 -6.73 6.29 -7.37
CA THR A 129 -7.57 5.72 -6.30
C THR A 129 -7.80 4.22 -6.52
N TYR A 130 -8.05 3.81 -7.76
CA TYR A 130 -8.18 2.41 -8.14
C TYR A 130 -6.93 1.60 -7.77
N PHE A 131 -5.74 2.05 -8.19
CA PHE A 131 -4.50 1.31 -7.91
C PHE A 131 -4.13 1.30 -6.42
N LYS A 132 -4.34 2.41 -5.69
CA LYS A 132 -4.17 2.46 -4.23
C LYS A 132 -5.02 1.39 -3.53
N ARG A 133 -6.30 1.30 -3.91
CA ARG A 133 -7.21 0.30 -3.36
C ARG A 133 -6.74 -1.13 -3.63
N TYR A 134 -6.41 -1.45 -4.88
CA TYR A 134 -6.03 -2.81 -5.25
C TYR A 134 -4.71 -3.24 -4.61
N ALA A 135 -3.73 -2.34 -4.55
CA ALA A 135 -2.47 -2.58 -3.85
C ALA A 135 -2.71 -2.97 -2.38
N LEU A 136 -3.57 -2.21 -1.68
CA LEU A 136 -3.86 -2.43 -0.27
C LEU A 136 -4.66 -3.72 -0.04
N VAL A 137 -5.74 -3.94 -0.80
CA VAL A 137 -6.59 -5.13 -0.71
C VAL A 137 -5.81 -6.41 -1.01
N ALA A 138 -4.97 -6.40 -2.05
CA ALA A 138 -4.14 -7.55 -2.41
C ALA A 138 -3.08 -7.84 -1.34
N TYR A 139 -2.33 -6.81 -0.92
CA TYR A 139 -1.25 -7.00 0.05
C TYR A 139 -1.75 -7.43 1.43
N LEU A 140 -2.88 -6.91 1.88
CA LEU A 140 -3.50 -7.28 3.16
C LEU A 140 -4.42 -8.51 3.05
N SER A 141 -4.60 -9.07 1.85
CA SER A 141 -5.48 -10.23 1.62
C SER A 141 -6.91 -10.00 2.16
N ILE A 142 -7.41 -8.77 2.02
CA ILE A 142 -8.76 -8.40 2.49
C ILE A 142 -9.78 -9.15 1.65
N ARG A 143 -10.69 -9.87 2.33
CA ARG A 143 -11.74 -10.62 1.64
C ARG A 143 -12.66 -9.67 0.85
N LYS A 144 -13.08 -10.16 -0.31
CA LYS A 144 -13.91 -9.47 -1.30
C LYS A 144 -15.40 -9.71 -1.10
#